data_AF-A0A2A7AMA9-F1
#
_entry.id   AF-A0A2A7AMA9-F1
#
_cell.length_a   1.000
_cell.length_b   1.000
_cell.length_c   1.000
_cell.angle_alpha   90.00
_cell.angle_beta   90.00
_cell.angle_gamma   90.00
#
_symmetry.space_group_name_H-M   'P 1'
#
loop_
_entity.id
_entity.type
_entity.pdbx_description
1 polymer ?
#
loop_
_entity_poly.entity_id
_entity_poly.type
_entity_poly.pdbx_seq_one_letter_code
_entity_poly.pdbx_strand_id
1 'polypeptide(L)'
;MILALILFALIYILMLALPQQRPFVALGGNLTPIGASANIAAIGILRKNGETVRIKDFLRIGIPFTLAAVLTGYGCLWLVWG
;
A
#
# COMPACT_ATOMS: atom_id res chain seq x y z
N MET A 1 1.74 9.78 14.16
CA MET A 1 2.47 10.51 13.10
C MET A 1 3.93 10.11 13.03
N ILE A 2 4.69 10.14 14.13
CA ILE A 2 6.11 9.72 14.17
C ILE A 2 6.31 8.31 13.58
N LEU A 3 5.50 7.32 13.97
CA LEU A 3 5.60 5.95 13.47
C LEU A 3 5.36 5.83 11.94
N ALA A 4 4.46 6.64 11.40
CA ALA A 4 4.20 6.68 9.96
C ALA A 4 5.36 7.33 9.18
N LEU A 5 5.97 8.37 9.75
CA LEU A 5 7.15 9.01 9.16
C LEU A 5 8.37 8.07 9.18
N ILE A 6 8.55 7.31 10.26
CA ILE A 6 9.59 6.28 10.35
C ILE A 6 9.36 5.19 9.30
N LEU A 7 8.12 4.70 9.16
CA LEU A 7 7.81 3.67 8.18
C LEU A 7 7.99 4.18 6.74
N PHE A 8 7.61 5.44 6.47
CA PHE A 8 7.82 6.08 5.17
C PHE A 8 9.31 6.20 4.84
N ALA A 9 10.13 6.69 5.79
CA ALA A 9 11.58 6.78 5.62
C ALA A 9 12.21 5.39 5.41
N LEU A 10 11.74 4.38 6.14
CA LEU A 10 12.21 3.00 6.01
C LEU A 10 11.86 2.43 4.63
N ILE A 11 10.62 2.57 4.16
CA ILE A 11 10.19 2.13 2.82
C ILE A 11 11.04 2.82 1.74
N TYR A 12 11.30 4.12 1.89
CA TYR A 12 12.12 4.88 0.95
C TYR A 12 13.57 4.39 0.90
N ILE A 13 14.18 4.16 2.06
CA ILE A 13 15.53 3.57 2.15
C ILE A 13 15.54 2.18 1.51
N LEU A 14 14.51 1.36 1.76
CA LEU A 14 14.40 0.02 1.19
C LEU A 14 14.26 0.06 -0.34
N MET A 15 13.52 1.03 -0.89
CA MET A 15 13.40 1.25 -2.33
C MET A 15 14.74 1.66 -2.99
N LEU A 16 15.58 2.39 -2.26
CA LEU A 16 16.93 2.74 -2.71
C LEU A 16 17.91 1.56 -2.58
N ALA A 17 17.82 0.80 -1.49
CA ALA A 17 18.70 -0.32 -1.19
C ALA A 17 18.40 -1.58 -2.02
N LEU A 18 17.14 -1.80 -2.41
CA LEU A 18 16.68 -2.99 -3.13
C LEU A 18 16.05 -2.62 -4.48
N PRO A 19 16.84 -2.16 -5.47
CA PRO A 19 16.31 -1.68 -6.74
C PRO A 19 15.54 -2.74 -7.54
N GLN A 20 15.95 -4.02 -7.43
CA GLN A 20 15.28 -5.15 -8.09
C GLN A 20 13.95 -5.54 -7.44
N GLN A 21 13.72 -5.16 -6.17
CA GLN A 21 12.53 -5.54 -5.40
C GLN A 21 11.57 -4.37 -5.13
N ARG A 22 11.81 -3.20 -5.75
CA ARG A 22 10.94 -2.01 -5.64
C ARG A 22 9.44 -2.32 -5.75
N PRO A 23 8.96 -3.19 -6.66
CA PRO A 23 7.55 -3.51 -6.74
C PRO A 23 7.02 -4.14 -5.45
N PHE A 24 7.75 -5.09 -4.86
CA PHE A 24 7.34 -5.76 -3.62
C PHE A 24 7.37 -4.82 -2.43
N VAL A 25 8.36 -3.93 -2.37
CA VAL A 25 8.45 -2.89 -1.33
C VAL A 25 7.30 -1.90 -1.42
N ALA A 26 6.93 -1.46 -2.64
CA ALA A 26 5.80 -0.57 -2.88
C ALA A 26 4.46 -1.24 -2.53
N LEU A 27 4.29 -2.50 -2.90
CA LEU A 27 3.09 -3.28 -2.58
C LEU A 27 2.96 -3.48 -1.07
N GLY A 28 4.03 -3.89 -0.39
CA GLY A 28 4.05 -4.09 1.06
C GLY A 28 3.72 -2.82 1.85
N GLY A 29 4.20 -1.66 1.40
CA GLY A 29 3.83 -0.36 1.98
C GLY A 29 2.33 -0.09 1.90
N ASN A 30 1.73 -0.22 0.72
CA ASN A 30 0.31 0.06 0.49
C ASN A 30 -0.65 -0.93 1.16
N LEU A 31 -0.22 -2.18 1.38
CA LEU A 31 -1.00 -3.21 2.06
C LEU A 31 -1.14 -3.00 3.58
N THR A 32 -0.41 -2.04 4.15
CA THR A 32 -0.53 -1.69 5.57
C THR A 32 -1.27 -0.37 5.76
N PRO A 33 -2.10 -0.24 6.81
CA PRO A 33 -2.85 0.99 7.08
C PRO A 33 -1.97 2.22 7.35
N ILE A 34 -0.69 2.00 7.66
CA ILE A 34 0.28 3.05 8.00
C ILE A 34 1.37 3.27 6.93
N GLY A 35 1.51 2.37 5.94
CA GLY A 35 2.61 2.42 4.98
C GLY A 35 2.44 3.41 3.85
N ALA A 36 1.27 4.05 3.73
CA ALA A 36 1.04 5.17 2.84
C ALA A 36 0.29 6.30 3.56
N SER A 37 0.62 7.54 3.23
CA SER A 37 -0.07 8.73 3.75
C SER A 37 -1.56 8.74 3.39
N ALA A 38 -1.91 8.25 2.19
CA ALA A 38 -3.29 8.10 1.75
C ALA A 38 -4.10 7.15 2.66
N ASN A 39 -3.49 6.03 3.11
CA ASN A 39 -4.16 5.05 3.98
C ASN A 39 -4.49 5.66 5.34
N ILE A 40 -3.55 6.42 5.92
CA ILE A 40 -3.74 7.12 7.20
C ILE A 40 -4.80 8.20 7.08
N ALA A 41 -4.81 8.95 5.97
CA ALA A 41 -5.83 9.97 5.72
C ALA A 41 -7.24 9.35 5.61
N ALA A 42 -7.38 8.27 4.85
CA ALA A 42 -8.64 7.56 4.70
C ALA A 42 -9.15 7.01 6.05
N ILE A 43 -8.28 6.38 6.84
CA ILE A 43 -8.64 5.90 8.19
C ILE A 43 -8.99 7.07 9.10
N GLY A 44 -8.30 8.20 9.00
CA GLY A 44 -8.63 9.42 9.74
C GLY A 44 -10.02 9.95 9.41
N ILE A 45 -10.43 9.92 8.14
CA ILE A 45 -11.78 10.29 7.70
C ILE A 45 -12.82 9.30 8.25
N LEU A 46 -12.59 8.00 8.10
CA LEU A 46 -13.49 6.96 8.62
C LEU A 46 -13.67 7.09 10.13
N ARG A 47 -12.59 7.35 10.87
CA ARG A 47 -12.64 7.55 12.32
C ARG A 47 -13.42 8.80 12.72
N LYS A 48 -13.40 9.88 11.93
CA LYS A 48 -14.25 11.07 12.16
C LYS A 48 -15.74 10.76 11.97
N ASN A 49 -16.08 9.80 11.13
CA ASN A 49 -17.46 9.32 10.94
C ASN A 49 -17.88 8.26 11.96
N GLY A 50 -17.06 7.97 12.97
CA GLY A 50 -17.34 6.97 14.01
C GLY A 50 -16.95 5.53 13.65
N GLU A 51 -16.38 5.30 12.46
CA GLU A 51 -15.98 3.96 12.01
C GLU A 51 -14.57 3.60 12.51
N THR A 52 -14.43 2.41 13.09
CA THR A 52 -13.13 1.91 13.57
C THR A 52 -12.58 0.84 12.64
N VAL A 53 -11.58 1.22 11.84
CA VAL A 53 -10.95 0.30 10.88
C VAL A 53 -9.88 -0.53 11.58
N ARG A 54 -10.07 -1.85 11.66
CA ARG A 54 -9.02 -2.76 12.12
C ARG A 54 -8.13 -3.18 10.94
N ILE A 55 -6.92 -3.62 11.25
CA ILE A 55 -5.96 -4.12 10.26
C ILE A 55 -6.57 -5.26 9.41
N LYS A 56 -7.36 -6.13 10.04
CA LYS A 56 -8.04 -7.24 9.34
C LYS A 56 -9.06 -6.74 8.32
N ASP A 57 -9.80 -5.68 8.65
CA ASP A 57 -10.81 -5.09 7.76
C ASP A 57 -10.13 -4.42 6.55
N PHE A 58 -9.01 -3.72 6.81
CA PHE A 58 -8.17 -3.14 5.77
C PHE A 58 -7.58 -4.21 4.83
N LEU A 59 -7.00 -5.28 5.38
CA LEU A 59 -6.40 -6.35 4.58
C LEU A 59 -7.44 -7.15 3.79
N ARG A 60 -8.63 -7.38 4.36
CA ARG A 60 -9.70 -8.13 3.69
C ARG A 60 -10.18 -7.43 2.41
N ILE A 61 -10.14 -6.11 2.37
CA ILE A 61 -10.51 -5.31 1.18
C ILE A 61 -9.28 -5.04 0.31
N GLY A 62 -8.15 -4.72 0.94
CA GLY A 62 -6.92 -4.35 0.26
C GLY A 62 -6.26 -5.49 -0.52
N ILE A 63 -6.28 -6.72 -0.01
CA ILE A 63 -5.66 -7.88 -0.69
C ILE A 63 -6.35 -8.18 -2.04
N PRO A 64 -7.70 -8.36 -2.12
CA PRO A 64 -8.37 -8.58 -3.39
C PRO A 64 -8.15 -7.44 -4.39
N PHE A 65 -8.23 -6.19 -3.92
CA PHE A 65 -8.04 -5.02 -4.77
C PHE A 65 -6.61 -4.95 -5.33
N THR A 66 -5.60 -5.17 -4.48
CA THR A 66 -4.20 -5.14 -4.88
C THR A 66 -3.90 -6.26 -5.89
N LEU A 67 -4.44 -7.46 -5.68
CA LEU A 67 -4.31 -8.56 -6.63
C LEU A 67 -4.93 -8.21 -7.98
N ALA A 68 -6.16 -7.68 -7.98
CA ALA A 68 -6.83 -7.24 -9.22
C ALA A 68 -6.02 -6.16 -9.95
N ALA A 69 -5.49 -5.17 -9.23
CA ALA A 69 -4.66 -4.10 -9.79
C ALA A 69 -3.34 -4.64 -10.39
N VAL A 70 -2.66 -5.56 -9.69
CA VAL A 70 -1.42 -6.18 -10.18
C VAL A 70 -1.69 -7.02 -11.42
N LEU A 71 -2.73 -7.85 -11.43
CA LEU A 71 -3.11 -8.66 -12.59
C LEU A 71 -3.49 -7.79 -13.79
N THR A 72 -4.25 -6.72 -13.56
CA THR A 72 -4.63 -5.76 -14.61
C THR A 72 -3.42 -5.03 -15.16
N GLY A 73 -2.52 -4.57 -14.28
CA GLY A 73 -1.27 -3.92 -14.68
C GLY A 73 -0.37 -4.86 -15.48
N TYR A 74 -0.24 -6.12 -15.05
CA TYR A 74 0.47 -7.15 -15.78
C TYR A 74 -0.14 -7.40 -17.17
N GLY A 75 -1.46 -7.56 -17.25
CA GLY A 75 -2.15 -7.75 -18.53
C GLY A 75 -1.98 -6.56 -19.48
N CYS A 76 -2.05 -5.33 -18.95
CA CYS A 76 -1.81 -4.12 -19.75
C CYS A 76 -0.37 -4.06 -20.28
N LEU A 77 0.62 -4.32 -19.42
CA LEU A 77 2.02 -4.36 -19.84
C LEU A 77 2.26 -5.42 -20.91
N TRP A 78 1.65 -6.61 -20.75
CA TRP A 78 1.73 -7.68 -21.72
C TRP A 78 1.07 -7.31 -23.05
N LEU A 79 -0.05 -6.60 -23.06
CA LEU A 79 -0.71 -6.16 -24.30
C LEU A 79 0.06 -5.06 -25.04
N VAL A 80 0.79 -4.20 -24.33
CA VAL A 80 1.51 -3.08 -24.94
C VAL A 80 2.93 -3.47 -25.37
N TRP A 81 3.59 -4.35 -24.61
CA TRP A 81 5.01 -4.71 -24.80
C TRP A 81 5.30 -6.20 -24.95
N GLY A 82 4.30 -7.07 -24.81
CA GLY A 82 4.42 -8.51 -25.09
C GLY A 82 4.21 -8.82 -26.55
#